data_AF-A0A0D1LU23-F1
#
_entry.id   AF-A0A0D1LU23-F1
#
_cell.length_a   1.000
_cell.length_b   1.000
_cell.length_c   1.000
_cell.angle_alpha   90.00
_cell.angle_beta   90.00
_cell.angle_gamma   90.00
#
_symmetry.space_group_name_H-M   'P 1'
#
loop_
_entity.id
_entity.type
_entity.pdbx_description
1 polymer ?
#
loop_
_entity_poly.entity_id
_entity_poly.type
_entity_poly.pdbx_seq_one_letter_code
_entity_poly.pdbx_strand_id
1 'polypeptide(L)'
;MQWTGESFGGFSEVEPWLPMGEHRADISVATEEQDPASVLNYYRGLAKVRRQPQWHDVIIDGTFHPLTRLPADVIAYQRRLGDRLITVLVNLSVQSSRFSLIQVGEVLTQSGEVTMTGHRVTMAPYTAVVMGIS
;
A
#
# COMPACT_ATOMS: atom_id res chain seq x y z
N MET A 1 -4.57 -21.48 5.82
CA MET A 1 -5.14 -20.33 5.07
C MET A 1 -6.51 -20.03 5.64
N GLN A 2 -6.90 -18.78 5.86
CA GLN A 2 -8.25 -18.44 6.32
C GLN A 2 -9.10 -18.05 5.10
N TRP A 3 -9.80 -19.03 4.50
CA TRP A 3 -10.67 -18.81 3.34
C TRP A 3 -11.99 -18.17 3.76
N THR A 4 -12.61 -18.67 4.82
CA THR A 4 -13.88 -18.21 5.39
C THR A 4 -13.76 -18.05 6.90
N GLY A 5 -14.81 -17.56 7.57
CA GLY A 5 -14.90 -17.50 9.03
C GLY A 5 -15.39 -18.80 9.70
N GLU A 6 -15.53 -19.88 8.94
CA GLU A 6 -16.03 -21.18 9.42
C GLU A 6 -14.95 -21.95 10.19
N SER A 7 -15.29 -23.15 10.68
CA SER A 7 -14.34 -24.06 11.33
C SER A 7 -13.07 -24.24 10.49
N PHE A 8 -11.92 -24.18 11.17
CA PHE A 8 -10.60 -24.23 10.56
C PHE A 8 -10.36 -23.18 9.45
N GLY A 9 -11.09 -22.06 9.48
CA GLY A 9 -11.02 -20.99 8.48
C GLY A 9 -11.47 -21.44 7.09
N GLY A 10 -12.32 -22.46 6.98
CA GLY A 10 -12.71 -23.06 5.71
C GLY A 10 -11.55 -23.76 4.97
N PHE A 11 -10.42 -23.99 5.65
CA PHE A 11 -9.25 -24.68 5.07
C PHE A 11 -9.41 -26.19 4.99
N SER A 12 -10.11 -26.77 5.98
CA SER A 12 -10.21 -28.20 6.18
C SER A 12 -11.55 -28.51 6.87
N GLU A 13 -12.10 -29.68 6.62
CA GLU A 13 -13.26 -30.20 7.36
C GLU A 13 -12.85 -30.88 8.67
N VAL A 14 -11.58 -31.26 8.79
CA VAL A 14 -10.98 -31.91 9.97
C VAL A 14 -9.85 -31.07 10.55
N GLU A 15 -9.41 -31.39 11.77
CA GLU A 15 -8.33 -30.67 12.44
C GLU A 15 -7.05 -30.63 11.56
N PRO A 16 -6.58 -29.43 11.16
CA PRO A 16 -5.37 -29.31 10.37
C PRO A 16 -4.13 -29.76 11.15
N TRP A 17 -3.14 -30.28 10.44
CA TRP A 17 -1.87 -30.75 11.03
C TRP A 17 -1.11 -29.68 11.82
N LEU A 18 -1.33 -28.41 11.50
CA LEU A 18 -0.82 -27.25 12.24
C LEU A 18 -2.03 -26.42 12.71
N PRO A 19 -2.13 -26.11 14.02
CA PRO A 19 -3.20 -25.27 14.53
C PRO A 19 -3.27 -23.93 13.79
N MET A 20 -4.49 -23.44 13.56
CA MET A 20 -4.74 -22.17 12.84
C MET A 20 -4.25 -20.92 13.59
N GLY A 21 -3.67 -21.06 14.79
CA GLY A 21 -3.24 -19.95 15.64
C GLY A 21 -4.42 -19.14 16.17
N GLU A 22 -4.27 -17.82 16.23
CA GLU A 22 -5.37 -16.89 16.48
C GLU A 22 -6.30 -16.84 15.26
N HIS A 23 -7.13 -17.88 15.09
CA HIS A 23 -8.18 -17.88 14.09
C HIS A 23 -9.12 -16.70 14.35
N ARG A 24 -9.22 -15.81 13.36
CA ARG A 24 -10.03 -14.58 13.44
C ARG A 24 -11.09 -14.68 12.36
N ALA A 25 -12.31 -15.01 12.76
CA ALA A 25 -13.41 -15.22 11.83
C ALA A 25 -13.73 -13.96 10.98
N ASP A 26 -13.33 -12.79 11.44
CA ASP A 26 -13.43 -11.49 10.75
C ASP A 26 -12.32 -11.27 9.69
N ILE A 27 -11.23 -12.03 9.71
CA ILE A 27 -10.11 -11.89 8.78
C ILE A 27 -9.94 -13.17 7.95
N SER A 28 -10.64 -13.20 6.83
CA SER A 28 -10.63 -14.30 5.88
C SER A 28 -10.64 -13.76 4.45
N VAL A 29 -10.32 -14.61 3.47
CA VAL A 29 -10.44 -14.23 2.05
C VAL A 29 -11.88 -13.79 1.75
N ALA A 30 -12.89 -14.51 2.22
CA ALA A 30 -14.29 -14.18 1.97
C ALA A 30 -14.68 -12.80 2.50
N THR A 31 -14.21 -12.42 3.70
CA THR A 31 -14.50 -11.09 4.27
C THR A 31 -13.71 -10.00 3.55
N GLU A 32 -12.42 -10.23 3.29
CA GLU A 32 -11.57 -9.24 2.62
C GLU A 32 -11.94 -9.06 1.13
N GLU A 33 -12.45 -10.07 0.44
CA GLU A 33 -12.90 -9.94 -0.93
C GLU A 33 -14.08 -8.98 -1.08
N GLN A 34 -14.98 -8.97 -0.09
CA GLN A 34 -16.19 -8.15 -0.10
C GLN A 34 -15.94 -6.72 0.33
N ASP A 35 -14.93 -6.47 1.16
CA ASP A 35 -14.58 -5.13 1.63
C ASP A 35 -13.60 -4.44 0.66
N PRO A 36 -14.01 -3.38 -0.06
CA PRO A 36 -13.13 -2.65 -0.98
C PRO A 36 -11.94 -1.97 -0.27
N ALA A 37 -12.03 -1.74 1.04
CA ALA A 37 -10.98 -1.15 1.86
C ALA A 37 -10.08 -2.20 2.53
N SER A 38 -10.27 -3.49 2.24
CA SER A 38 -9.49 -4.57 2.82
C SER A 38 -8.03 -4.57 2.39
N VAL A 39 -7.19 -5.27 3.16
CA VAL A 39 -5.78 -5.48 2.82
C VAL A 39 -5.64 -6.20 1.48
N LEU A 40 -6.42 -7.26 1.24
CA LEU A 40 -6.43 -8.01 -0.02
C LEU A 40 -6.74 -7.11 -1.21
N ASN A 41 -7.80 -6.29 -1.13
CA ASN A 41 -8.18 -5.41 -2.23
C ASN A 41 -7.17 -4.28 -2.43
N TYR A 42 -6.53 -3.78 -1.37
CA TYR A 42 -5.39 -2.88 -1.50
C TYR A 42 -4.20 -3.52 -2.23
N TYR A 43 -3.83 -4.77 -1.90
CA TYR A 43 -2.80 -5.53 -2.62
C TYR A 43 -3.16 -5.77 -4.09
N ARG A 44 -4.43 -6.07 -4.39
CA ARG A 44 -4.91 -6.16 -5.78
C ARG A 44 -4.75 -4.82 -6.51
N GLY A 45 -5.03 -3.71 -5.84
CA GLY A 45 -4.77 -2.36 -6.35
C GLY A 45 -3.29 -2.12 -6.69
N LEU A 46 -2.37 -2.45 -5.77
CA LEU A 46 -0.93 -2.38 -6.01
C LEU A 46 -0.50 -3.24 -7.19
N ALA A 47 -1.01 -4.47 -7.28
CA ALA A 47 -0.71 -5.38 -8.38
C ALA A 47 -1.23 -4.85 -9.72
N LYS A 48 -2.38 -4.16 -9.74
CA LYS A 48 -2.90 -3.47 -10.93
C LYS A 48 -1.97 -2.35 -11.37
N VAL A 49 -1.54 -1.48 -10.45
CA VAL A 49 -0.56 -0.41 -10.74
C VAL A 49 0.74 -1.00 -11.30
N ARG A 50 1.27 -2.07 -10.67
CA ARG A 50 2.50 -2.75 -11.13
C ARG A 50 2.40 -3.32 -12.55
N ARG A 51 1.21 -3.75 -12.98
CA ARG A 51 0.98 -4.35 -14.31
C ARG A 51 0.58 -3.33 -15.36
N GLN A 52 0.22 -2.10 -14.99
CA GLN A 52 -0.14 -1.08 -15.96
C GLN A 52 1.07 -0.72 -16.83
N PRO A 53 0.98 -0.81 -18.17
CA PRO A 53 2.11 -0.54 -19.07
C PRO A 53 2.78 0.82 -18.84
N GLN A 54 2.00 1.83 -18.45
CA GLN A 54 2.49 3.18 -18.11
C GLN A 54 3.52 3.16 -16.97
N TRP A 55 3.32 2.32 -15.95
CA TRP A 55 4.11 2.32 -14.70
C TRP A 55 5.05 1.12 -14.57
N HIS A 56 4.79 0.03 -15.30
CA HIS A 56 5.48 -1.25 -15.18
C HIS A 56 7.00 -1.12 -15.17
N ASP A 57 7.58 -0.53 -16.23
CA ASP A 57 9.02 -0.40 -16.38
C ASP A 57 9.63 0.51 -15.31
N VAL A 58 8.92 1.58 -14.90
CA VAL A 58 9.40 2.49 -13.84
C VAL A 58 9.51 1.76 -12.51
N ILE A 59 8.56 0.86 -12.21
CA ILE A 59 8.54 0.06 -10.98
C ILE A 59 9.63 -1.01 -11.00
N ILE A 60 9.95 -1.58 -12.16
CA ILE A 60 10.93 -2.67 -12.27
C ILE A 60 12.34 -2.10 -12.46
N ASP A 61 12.54 -1.31 -13.51
CA ASP A 61 13.84 -0.85 -13.98
C ASP A 61 14.19 0.59 -13.59
N GLY A 62 13.22 1.35 -13.05
CA GLY A 62 13.47 2.74 -12.65
C GLY A 62 14.55 2.86 -11.57
N THR A 63 15.42 3.85 -11.67
CA THR A 63 16.47 4.11 -10.68
C THR A 63 15.86 4.56 -9.35
N PHE A 64 16.30 3.94 -8.26
CA PHE A 64 15.86 4.25 -6.90
C PHE A 64 16.53 5.53 -6.37
N HIS A 65 15.73 6.43 -5.80
CA HIS A 65 16.19 7.68 -5.20
C HIS A 65 15.51 7.89 -3.84
N PRO A 66 16.21 7.80 -2.70
CA PRO A 66 15.60 8.06 -1.40
C PRO A 66 15.30 9.55 -1.22
N LEU A 67 14.19 9.88 -0.54
CA LEU A 67 13.84 11.25 -0.16
C LEU A 67 14.18 11.46 1.33
N THR A 68 15.34 12.07 1.60
CA THR A 68 15.91 12.14 2.96
C THR A 68 15.53 13.41 3.76
N ARG A 69 14.85 14.37 3.13
CA ARG A 69 14.45 15.65 3.76
C ARG A 69 13.01 15.63 4.27
N LEU A 70 12.56 14.47 4.75
CA LEU A 70 11.21 14.24 5.30
C LEU A 70 11.30 13.81 6.78
N PRO A 71 10.18 13.79 7.53
CA PRO A 71 10.17 13.26 8.90
C PRO A 71 10.76 11.85 8.97
N ALA A 72 11.48 11.54 10.05
CA ALA A 72 12.24 10.29 10.18
C ALA A 72 11.38 9.02 10.07
N ASP A 73 10.13 9.09 10.51
CA ASP A 73 9.19 7.96 10.47
C ASP A 73 8.47 7.80 9.11
N VAL A 74 8.75 8.69 8.16
CA VAL A 74 8.20 8.61 6.80
C VAL A 74 9.25 8.00 5.88
N ILE A 75 9.05 6.74 5.49
CA ILE A 75 9.82 6.14 4.42
C ILE A 75 9.33 6.73 3.10
N ALA A 76 10.25 7.36 2.37
CA ALA A 76 9.93 7.98 1.10
C ALA A 76 11.04 7.77 0.07
N TYR A 77 10.62 7.46 -1.14
CA TYR A 77 11.55 7.27 -2.25
C TYR A 77 10.86 7.49 -3.58
N GLN A 78 11.69 7.64 -4.61
CA GLN A 78 11.30 7.75 -5.99
C GLN A 78 11.90 6.62 -6.81
N ARG A 79 11.16 6.19 -7.84
CA ARG A 79 11.64 5.35 -8.94
C ARG A 79 11.52 6.18 -10.20
N ARG A 80 12.61 6.36 -10.94
CA ARG A 80 12.62 7.20 -12.15
C ARG A 80 13.14 6.43 -13.35
N LEU A 81 12.44 6.52 -14.49
CA LEU A 81 12.87 5.97 -15.77
C LEU A 81 12.53 6.95 -16.89
N GLY A 82 13.55 7.65 -17.39
CA GLY A 82 13.37 8.78 -18.31
C GLY A 82 12.58 9.91 -17.66
N ASP A 83 11.47 10.29 -18.29
CA ASP A 83 10.55 11.34 -17.82
C ASP A 83 9.49 10.81 -16.86
N ARG A 84 9.33 9.48 -16.75
CA ARG A 84 8.39 8.86 -15.83
C ARG A 84 8.97 8.76 -14.43
N LEU A 85 8.14 9.06 -13.44
CA LEU A 85 8.51 9.09 -12.01
C LEU A 85 7.40 8.49 -11.17
N ILE A 86 7.76 7.60 -10.26
CA ILE A 86 6.88 7.12 -9.19
C ILE A 86 7.44 7.59 -7.86
N THR A 87 6.60 8.22 -7.04
CA THR A 87 6.93 8.58 -5.66
C THR A 87 6.12 7.71 -4.72
N VAL A 88 6.79 7.07 -3.76
CA VAL A 88 6.18 6.26 -2.70
C VAL A 88 6.44 6.94 -1.37
N LEU A 89 5.39 7.11 -0.56
CA LEU A 89 5.46 7.62 0.81
C LEU A 89 4.76 6.63 1.73
N VAL A 90 5.37 6.32 2.87
CA VAL A 90 4.80 5.45 3.90
C VAL A 90 5.09 6.06 5.27
N ASN A 91 4.04 6.41 6.01
CA ASN A 91 4.14 6.85 7.39
C ASN A 91 4.13 5.61 8.31
N LEU A 92 5.27 5.28 8.93
CA LEU A 92 5.40 4.14 9.84
C LEU A 92 5.21 4.53 11.32
N SER A 93 4.72 5.74 11.58
CA SER A 93 4.46 6.25 12.93
C SER A 93 3.01 6.05 13.36
N VAL A 94 2.81 6.03 14.68
CA VAL A 94 1.49 6.24 15.33
C VAL A 94 1.04 7.70 15.28
N GLN A 95 1.91 8.62 14.83
CA GLN A 95 1.63 10.05 14.73
C GLN A 95 1.37 10.47 13.29
N SER A 96 0.54 11.49 13.12
CA SER A 96 0.36 12.13 11.81
C SER A 96 1.63 12.87 11.40
N SER A 97 1.98 12.77 10.12
CA SER A 97 3.13 13.45 9.52
C SER A 97 2.68 14.53 8.54
N ARG A 98 3.38 15.67 8.55
CA ARG A 98 3.11 16.78 7.61
C ARG A 98 4.42 17.33 7.06
N PHE A 99 4.51 17.41 5.74
CA PHE A 99 5.71 17.88 5.05
C PHE A 99 5.36 18.44 3.66
N SER A 100 6.37 18.97 2.96
CA SER A 100 6.21 19.48 1.61
C SER A 100 6.96 18.60 0.61
N LEU A 101 6.38 18.37 -0.56
CA LEU A 101 6.99 17.71 -1.71
C LEU A 101 7.20 18.66 -2.87
N ILE A 102 8.32 18.50 -3.57
CA ILE A 102 8.65 19.29 -4.75
C ILE A 102 7.78 18.87 -5.94
N GLN A 103 7.69 17.56 -6.17
CA GLN A 103 6.92 16.96 -7.27
C GLN A 103 5.74 16.18 -6.68
N VAL A 104 4.53 16.59 -7.06
CA VAL A 104 3.28 15.92 -6.70
C VAL A 104 2.67 15.40 -8.00
N GLY A 105 2.48 14.08 -8.07
CA GLY A 105 1.89 13.38 -9.21
C GLY A 105 0.43 13.02 -8.98
N GLU A 106 -0.15 12.30 -9.93
CA GLU A 106 -1.48 11.70 -9.74
C GLU A 106 -1.39 10.55 -8.72
N VAL A 107 -2.42 10.40 -7.89
CA VAL A 107 -2.49 9.30 -6.92
C VAL A 107 -2.88 8.02 -7.65
N LEU A 108 -1.97 7.05 -7.70
CA LEU A 108 -2.19 5.76 -8.33
C LEU A 108 -2.91 4.78 -7.38
N THR A 109 -2.55 4.84 -6.10
CA THR A 109 -3.20 4.09 -5.02
C THR A 109 -2.80 4.67 -3.66
N GLN A 110 -3.66 4.50 -2.66
CA GLN A 110 -3.41 4.92 -1.28
C GLN A 110 -4.04 3.95 -0.28
N SER A 111 -3.44 3.87 0.91
CA SER A 111 -3.98 3.17 2.08
C SER A 111 -4.13 4.16 3.22
N GLY A 112 -5.36 4.24 3.75
CA GLY A 112 -5.75 5.19 4.79
C GLY A 112 -5.83 6.63 4.30
N GLU A 113 -5.84 7.57 5.25
CA GLU A 113 -6.08 8.98 4.98
C GLU A 113 -4.78 9.76 4.68
N VAL A 114 -4.60 10.10 3.39
CA VAL A 114 -3.55 11.00 2.91
C VAL A 114 -4.21 12.17 2.22
N THR A 115 -3.88 13.40 2.64
CA THR A 115 -4.39 14.62 2.02
C THR A 115 -3.25 15.42 1.41
N MET A 116 -3.49 15.95 0.21
CA MET A 116 -2.53 16.73 -0.54
C MET A 116 -3.15 18.06 -0.97
N THR A 117 -2.52 19.17 -0.60
CA THR A 117 -2.97 20.52 -0.99
C THR A 117 -1.79 21.28 -1.56
N GLY A 118 -1.72 21.35 -2.90
CA GLY A 118 -0.53 21.82 -3.60
C GLY A 118 0.68 20.94 -3.27
N HIS A 119 1.74 21.57 -2.75
CA HIS A 119 2.97 20.86 -2.36
C HIS A 119 2.92 20.24 -0.97
N ARG A 120 1.85 20.46 -0.20
CA ARG A 120 1.77 20.04 1.19
C ARG A 120 1.07 18.70 1.31
N VAL A 121 1.72 17.76 1.98
CA VAL A 121 1.21 16.41 2.26
C VAL A 121 0.94 16.28 3.75
N THR A 122 -0.23 15.71 4.09
CA THR A 122 -0.56 15.27 5.45
C THR A 122 -0.90 13.79 5.39
N MET A 123 -0.23 13.00 6.22
CA MET A 123 -0.40 11.55 6.31
C MET A 123 -0.87 11.20 7.72
N ALA A 124 -2.02 10.53 7.84
CA ALA A 124 -2.43 9.94 9.11
C ALA A 124 -1.48 8.79 9.53
N PRO A 125 -1.57 8.27 10.77
CA PRO A 125 -0.77 7.13 11.21
C PRO A 125 -0.91 5.92 10.28
N TYR A 126 0.18 5.19 10.03
CA TYR A 126 0.18 3.96 9.23
C TYR A 126 -0.43 4.06 7.83
N THR A 127 -0.25 5.21 7.18
CA THR A 127 -0.75 5.44 5.82
C THR A 127 0.32 5.31 4.76
N ALA A 128 -0.09 5.04 3.53
CA ALA A 128 0.79 4.98 2.37
C ALA A 128 0.12 5.60 1.14
N VAL A 129 0.92 6.21 0.28
CA VAL A 129 0.47 6.69 -1.03
C VAL A 129 1.53 6.42 -2.10
N VAL A 130 1.06 6.02 -3.28
CA VAL A 130 1.87 5.88 -4.49
C VAL A 130 1.38 6.88 -5.51
N MET A 131 2.29 7.71 -6.02
CA MET A 131 1.98 8.73 -7.01
C MET A 131 2.82 8.56 -8.27
N GLY A 132 2.24 8.94 -9.42
CA GLY A 132 2.88 8.87 -10.72
C GLY A 132 2.97 10.23 -11.42
N ILE A 133 4.07 10.47 -12.13
CA ILE A 133 4.21 11.52 -13.14
C ILE A 133 4.67 10.84 -14.42
N SER A 134 3.98 11.11 -15.53
CA SER A 134 4.27 10.55 -16.85
C SER A 134 4.36 11.64 -17.90
#